data_AF-A0A3M2RVE3-F1
#
_entry.id   AF-A0A3M2RVE3-F1
#
_cell.length_a   1.000
_cell.length_b   1.000
_cell.length_c   1.000
_cell.angle_alpha   90.00
_cell.angle_beta   90.00
_cell.angle_gamma   90.00
#
_symmetry.space_group_name_H-M   'P 1'
#
loop_
_entity.id
_entity.type
_entity.pdbx_description
1 polymer ?
#
loop_
_entity_poly.entity_id
_entity_poly.type
_entity_poly.pdbx_seq_one_letter_code
_entity_poly.pdbx_strand_id
1 'polypeptide(L)'
;MTLKYHTQMSDELSMHLLTTPLVYRLITFKASPQRTILIGTVLSSLFTLVMVTHVVLDEFVLHAVTFASGVLIVATQSPKMVSEHVPDPRTRQNLRNISLFGSFVDLVTSEEVVDDPTPHLAWPVPFVARRMAGPVEPSKAKAS
;
A
#
# COMPACT_ATOMS: atom_id res chain seq x y z
N MET A 1 4.31 20.45 14.15
CA MET A 1 4.08 19.39 13.14
C MET A 1 5.35 19.26 12.32
N THR A 2 5.96 18.08 12.32
CA THR A 2 7.25 17.85 11.66
C THR A 2 7.00 17.45 10.21
N LEU A 3 7.90 17.81 9.28
CA LEU A 3 7.80 17.43 7.86
C LEU A 3 7.70 15.90 7.69
N LYS A 4 8.31 15.13 8.61
CA LYS A 4 8.27 13.66 8.66
C LYS A 4 6.83 13.13 8.67
N TYR A 5 5.94 13.72 9.48
CA TYR A 5 4.55 13.27 9.59
C TYR A 5 3.81 13.38 8.25
N HIS A 6 3.85 14.55 7.60
CA HIS A 6 3.11 14.74 6.35
C HIS A 6 3.66 13.89 5.20
N THR A 7 4.98 13.69 5.15
CA THR A 7 5.58 12.83 4.13
C THR A 7 5.24 11.36 4.37
N GLN A 8 5.27 10.89 5.62
CA GLN A 8 4.86 9.53 5.98
C GLN A 8 3.39 9.29 5.66
N MET A 9 2.48 10.16 6.12
CA MET A 9 1.05 10.04 5.84
C MET A 9 0.75 10.12 4.34
N SER A 10 1.53 10.88 3.57
CA SER A 10 1.40 10.93 2.12
C SER A 10 1.81 9.63 1.45
N ASP A 11 2.85 8.96 1.95
CA ASP A 11 3.29 7.65 1.45
C ASP A 11 2.23 6.59 1.74
N GLU A 12 1.77 6.49 2.99
CA GLU A 12 0.72 5.56 3.44
C GLU A 12 -0.61 5.76 2.67
N LEU A 13 -1.01 7.01 2.42
CA LEU A 13 -2.18 7.33 1.62
C LEU A 13 -2.01 6.96 0.15
N SER A 14 -0.81 7.15 -0.41
CA SER A 14 -0.51 6.81 -1.81
C SER A 14 -0.62 5.31 -2.07
N MET A 15 -0.23 4.48 -1.10
CA MET A 15 -0.36 3.03 -1.16
C MET A 15 -1.83 2.58 -1.32
N HIS A 16 -2.75 3.23 -0.60
CA HIS A 16 -4.19 2.95 -0.74
C HIS A 16 -4.80 3.53 -2.03
N LEU A 17 -4.33 4.70 -2.47
CA LEU A 17 -4.75 5.28 -3.75
C LEU A 17 -4.34 4.42 -4.95
N LEU A 18 -3.26 3.65 -4.85
CA LEU A 18 -2.89 2.66 -5.85
C LEU A 18 -3.74 1.38 -5.75
N THR A 19 -3.88 0.85 -4.53
CA THR A 19 -4.47 -0.48 -4.30
C THR A 19 -5.98 -0.49 -4.53
N THR A 20 -6.69 0.55 -4.11
CA THR A 20 -8.16 0.59 -4.17
C THR A 20 -8.69 0.57 -5.62
N PRO A 21 -8.16 1.39 -6.56
CA PRO A 21 -8.55 1.30 -7.97
C PRO A 21 -8.16 -0.03 -8.63
N LEU A 22 -7.05 -0.66 -8.21
CA LEU A 22 -6.68 -1.99 -8.69
C LEU A 22 -7.68 -3.05 -8.24
N VAL A 23 -8.05 -3.05 -6.95
CA VAL A 23 -9.10 -3.93 -6.41
C VAL A 23 -10.40 -3.71 -7.17
N TYR A 24 -10.85 -2.46 -7.34
CA TYR A 24 -12.03 -2.11 -8.14
C TYR A 24 -11.97 -2.71 -9.54
N ARG A 25 -10.84 -2.55 -10.24
CA ARG A 25 -10.68 -3.03 -11.61
C ARG A 25 -10.71 -4.56 -11.69
N LEU A 26 -10.13 -5.25 -10.72
CA LEU A 26 -10.15 -6.71 -10.66
C LEU A 26 -11.57 -7.25 -10.42
N ILE A 27 -12.30 -6.68 -9.45
CA ILE A 27 -13.64 -7.16 -9.08
C ILE A 27 -14.75 -6.76 -10.05
N THR A 28 -14.57 -5.66 -10.80
CA THR A 28 -15.54 -5.18 -11.80
C THR A 28 -15.21 -5.62 -13.23
N PHE A 29 -14.16 -6.42 -13.42
CA PHE A 29 -13.80 -6.92 -14.74
C PHE A 29 -14.97 -7.70 -15.37
N LYS A 30 -15.48 -7.22 -16.51
CA LYS A 30 -16.67 -7.75 -17.22
C LYS A 30 -17.96 -7.79 -16.38
N ALA A 31 -18.07 -7.02 -15.31
CA ALA A 31 -19.31 -6.88 -14.55
C ALA A 31 -20.36 -6.04 -15.31
N SER A 32 -21.65 -6.20 -14.96
CA SER A 32 -22.72 -5.36 -15.51
C SER A 32 -22.57 -3.90 -15.06
N PRO A 33 -23.04 -2.90 -15.84
CA PRO A 33 -22.90 -1.48 -15.50
C PRO A 33 -23.45 -1.14 -14.10
N GLN A 34 -24.58 -1.73 -13.72
CA GLN A 34 -25.20 -1.53 -12.41
C GLN A 34 -24.30 -2.02 -11.27
N ARG A 35 -23.68 -3.20 -11.44
CA ARG A 35 -22.78 -3.78 -10.44
C ARG A 35 -21.48 -2.98 -10.33
N THR A 36 -20.95 -2.52 -11.45
CA THR A 36 -19.75 -1.67 -11.49
C THR A 36 -19.97 -0.36 -10.75
N ILE A 37 -21.10 0.31 -10.95
CA ILE A 37 -21.47 1.54 -10.23
C ILE A 37 -21.65 1.26 -8.74
N LEU A 38 -22.38 0.20 -8.38
CA LEU A 38 -22.58 -0.16 -6.98
C LEU A 38 -21.26 -0.42 -6.25
N ILE A 39 -20.40 -1.25 -6.84
CA ILE A 39 -19.09 -1.59 -6.27
C ILE A 39 -18.22 -0.34 -6.19
N GLY A 40 -18.19 0.50 -7.23
CA GLY A 40 -17.43 1.75 -7.23
C GLY A 40 -17.86 2.68 -6.10
N THR A 41 -19.18 2.86 -5.92
CA THR A 41 -19.74 3.68 -4.84
C THR A 41 -19.39 3.13 -3.47
N VAL A 42 -19.56 1.82 -3.25
CA VAL A 42 -19.25 1.16 -1.97
C VAL A 42 -17.75 1.23 -1.66
N LEU A 43 -16.89 0.99 -2.65
CA LEU A 43 -15.46 1.00 -2.43
C LEU A 43 -14.93 2.43 -2.20
N SER A 44 -15.48 3.41 -2.92
CA SER A 44 -15.15 4.83 -2.73
C SER A 44 -15.56 5.35 -1.36
N SER A 45 -16.76 4.98 -0.89
CA SER A 45 -17.21 5.37 0.45
C SER A 45 -16.36 4.71 1.54
N LEU A 46 -16.07 3.41 1.41
CA LEU A 46 -15.20 2.69 2.35
C LEU A 46 -13.80 3.28 2.40
N PHE A 47 -13.19 3.54 1.24
CA PHE A 47 -11.87 4.17 1.14
C PHE A 47 -11.85 5.53 1.83
N THR A 48 -12.84 6.39 1.55
CA THR A 48 -12.90 7.73 2.13
C THR A 48 -13.05 7.66 3.64
N LEU A 49 -13.93 6.78 4.14
CA LEU A 49 -14.13 6.58 5.57
C LEU A 49 -12.83 6.13 6.26
N VAL A 50 -12.22 5.05 5.75
CA VAL A 50 -11.00 4.49 6.35
C VAL A 50 -9.85 5.48 6.30
N MET A 51 -9.64 6.20 5.19
CA MET A 51 -8.56 7.19 5.07
C MET A 51 -8.77 8.40 5.96
N VAL A 52 -10.00 8.92 6.09
CA VAL A 52 -10.28 10.01 7.03
C VAL A 52 -10.05 9.54 8.47
N THR A 53 -10.56 8.38 8.84
CA THR A 53 -10.35 7.82 10.19
C THR A 53 -8.87 7.63 10.48
N HIS A 54 -8.12 7.01 9.57
CA HIS A 54 -6.69 6.79 9.71
C HIS A 54 -5.91 8.11 9.85
N VAL A 55 -6.15 9.10 8.98
CA VAL A 55 -5.43 10.39 9.01
C VAL A 55 -5.79 11.24 10.22
N VAL A 56 -7.02 11.18 10.71
CA VAL A 56 -7.49 11.98 11.86
C VAL A 56 -7.11 11.34 13.19
N LEU A 57 -7.21 10.01 13.29
CA LEU A 57 -6.96 9.29 14.54
C LEU A 57 -5.51 8.79 14.68
N ASP A 58 -4.67 8.98 13.66
CA ASP A 58 -3.28 8.48 13.62
C ASP A 58 -3.23 6.96 13.86
N GLU A 59 -4.21 6.23 13.31
CA GLU A 59 -4.40 4.80 13.57
C GLU A 59 -3.59 3.94 12.60
N PHE A 60 -2.44 3.45 13.07
CA PHE A 60 -1.53 2.58 12.31
C PHE A 60 -2.15 1.24 11.92
N VAL A 61 -2.85 0.59 12.85
CA VAL A 61 -3.40 -0.77 12.65
C VAL A 61 -4.48 -0.80 11.58
N LEU A 62 -5.34 0.23 11.55
CA LEU A 62 -6.41 0.34 10.55
C LEU A 62 -5.86 0.43 9.13
N HIS A 63 -4.80 1.23 8.93
CA HIS A 63 -4.07 1.31 7.67
C HIS A 63 -3.50 -0.06 7.28
N ALA A 64 -2.68 -0.66 8.15
CA ALA A 64 -1.98 -1.91 7.86
C ALA A 64 -2.94 -3.04 7.47
N VAL A 65 -4.02 -3.24 8.26
CA VAL A 65 -5.01 -4.30 7.99
C VAL A 65 -5.76 -4.03 6.68
N THR A 66 -6.19 -2.78 6.45
CA THR A 66 -6.92 -2.44 5.23
C THR A 66 -6.03 -2.60 4.00
N PHE A 67 -4.76 -2.18 4.09
CA PHE A 67 -3.80 -2.27 3.00
C PHE A 67 -3.49 -3.73 2.68
N ALA A 68 -3.14 -4.53 3.69
CA ALA A 68 -2.88 -5.96 3.54
C ALA A 68 -4.08 -6.70 2.94
N SER A 69 -5.31 -6.33 3.31
CA SER A 69 -6.51 -6.92 2.72
C SER A 69 -6.65 -6.63 1.21
N GLY A 70 -6.35 -5.40 0.79
CA GLY A 70 -6.39 -5.00 -0.61
C GLY A 70 -5.32 -5.72 -1.43
N VAL A 71 -4.11 -5.78 -0.91
CA VAL A 71 -2.98 -6.52 -1.50
C VAL A 71 -3.33 -8.00 -1.65
N LEU A 72 -3.91 -8.63 -0.63
CA LEU A 72 -4.32 -10.04 -0.69
C LEU A 72 -5.36 -10.29 -1.80
N ILE A 73 -6.32 -9.38 -1.96
CA ILE A 73 -7.30 -9.45 -3.05
C ILE A 73 -6.59 -9.35 -4.41
N VAL A 74 -5.64 -8.44 -4.57
CA VAL A 74 -4.86 -8.28 -5.81
C VAL A 74 -4.04 -9.55 -6.09
N ALA A 75 -3.33 -10.07 -5.10
CA ALA A 75 -2.47 -11.25 -5.21
C ALA A 75 -3.26 -12.51 -5.56
N THR A 76 -4.48 -12.65 -5.05
CA THR A 76 -5.32 -13.84 -5.30
C THR A 76 -6.13 -13.74 -6.60
N GLN A 77 -6.60 -12.55 -6.98
CA GLN A 77 -7.42 -12.38 -8.18
C GLN A 77 -6.61 -12.19 -9.46
N SER A 78 -5.44 -11.55 -9.41
CA SER A 78 -4.64 -11.29 -10.62
C SER A 78 -4.22 -12.57 -11.35
N PRO A 79 -3.68 -13.61 -10.69
CA PRO A 79 -3.34 -14.87 -11.34
C PRO A 79 -4.57 -15.61 -11.88
N LYS A 80 -5.70 -15.54 -11.15
CA LYS A 80 -6.97 -16.15 -11.57
C LYS A 80 -7.49 -15.52 -12.87
N MET A 81 -7.47 -14.20 -12.94
CA MET A 81 -7.87 -13.45 -14.14
C MET A 81 -7.00 -13.79 -15.35
N VAL A 82 -5.68 -13.83 -15.16
CA VAL A 82 -4.73 -14.23 -16.21
C VAL A 82 -5.00 -15.65 -16.69
N SER A 83 -5.28 -16.60 -15.77
CA SER A 83 -5.54 -17.99 -16.14
C SER A 83 -6.82 -18.18 -16.94
N GLU A 84 -7.87 -17.41 -16.62
CA GLU A 84 -9.19 -17.56 -17.22
C GLU A 84 -9.31 -16.83 -18.57
N HIS A 85 -8.59 -15.72 -18.75
CA HIS A 85 -8.82 -14.81 -19.88
C HIS A 85 -7.70 -14.75 -20.92
N VAL A 86 -6.55 -15.39 -20.68
CA VAL A 86 -5.42 -15.42 -21.62
C VAL A 86 -5.37 -16.78 -22.33
N PRO A 87 -5.77 -16.86 -23.62
CA PRO A 87 -5.80 -18.11 -24.37
C PRO A 87 -4.40 -18.62 -24.75
N ASP A 88 -3.46 -17.70 -25.04
CA ASP A 88 -2.09 -18.07 -25.41
C ASP A 88 -1.30 -18.59 -24.19
N PRO A 89 -0.81 -19.85 -24.20
CA PRO A 89 -0.13 -20.45 -23.05
C PRO A 89 1.15 -19.71 -22.66
N ARG A 90 1.89 -19.18 -23.63
CA ARG A 90 3.19 -18.52 -23.40
C ARG A 90 3.00 -17.16 -22.71
N THR A 91 2.06 -16.36 -23.20
CA THR A 91 1.66 -15.08 -22.61
C THR A 91 1.07 -15.28 -21.22
N ARG A 92 0.23 -16.29 -21.03
CA ARG A 92 -0.34 -16.63 -19.72
C ARG A 92 0.74 -16.94 -18.67
N GLN A 93 1.75 -17.73 -19.05
CA GLN A 93 2.85 -18.07 -18.14
C GLN A 93 3.67 -16.83 -17.76
N ASN A 94 3.99 -15.98 -18.73
CA ASN A 94 4.74 -14.74 -18.48
C ASN A 94 3.97 -13.80 -17.53
N LEU A 95 2.68 -13.58 -17.79
CA LEU A 95 1.84 -12.73 -16.96
C LEU A 95 1.66 -13.30 -15.55
N ARG A 96 1.54 -14.63 -15.41
CA ARG A 96 1.46 -15.28 -14.10
C ARG A 96 2.77 -15.13 -13.33
N ASN A 97 3.92 -15.29 -13.99
CA ASN A 97 5.23 -15.11 -13.37
C ASN A 97 5.44 -13.66 -12.91
N ILE A 98 5.00 -12.67 -13.69
CA ILE A 98 5.03 -11.25 -13.31
C ILE A 98 4.15 -11.02 -12.07
N SER A 99 2.93 -11.56 -12.06
CA SER A 99 2.02 -11.42 -10.92
C SER A 99 2.59 -12.06 -9.65
N LEU A 100 3.17 -13.26 -9.75
CA LEU A 100 3.79 -13.96 -8.63
C LEU A 100 5.06 -13.24 -8.14
N PHE A 101 5.87 -12.71 -9.06
CA PHE A 101 7.04 -11.92 -8.72
C PHE A 101 6.65 -10.65 -7.96
N GLY A 102 5.62 -9.93 -8.42
CA GLY A 102 5.09 -8.78 -7.71
C GLY A 102 4.63 -9.11 -6.29
N SER A 103 3.86 -10.19 -6.11
CA SER A 103 3.44 -10.65 -4.79
C SER A 103 4.60 -11.10 -3.90
N PHE A 104 5.63 -11.69 -4.49
CA PHE A 104 6.83 -12.08 -3.75
C PHE A 104 7.63 -10.87 -3.30
N VAL A 105 7.84 -9.88 -4.18
CA VAL A 105 8.52 -8.62 -3.83
C VAL A 105 7.76 -7.93 -2.71
N ASP A 106 6.44 -7.78 -2.86
CA ASP A 106 5.57 -7.16 -1.86
C ASP A 106 5.64 -7.85 -0.50
N LEU A 107 5.63 -9.20 -0.48
CA LEU A 107 5.80 -9.99 0.73
C LEU A 107 7.18 -9.77 1.39
N VAL A 108 8.25 -9.75 0.59
CA VAL A 108 9.62 -9.52 1.07
C VAL A 108 9.79 -8.09 1.59
N THR A 109 9.09 -7.12 0.99
CA THR A 109 9.12 -5.71 1.42
C THR A 109 8.11 -5.40 2.53
N SER A 110 7.26 -6.36 2.93
CA SER A 110 6.25 -6.18 3.99
C SER A 110 6.83 -6.27 5.42
N GLU A 111 8.15 -6.29 5.60
CA GLU A 111 8.71 -6.14 6.95
C GLU A 111 8.39 -4.76 7.52
N GLU A 112 7.75 -4.73 8.70
CA GLU A 112 7.54 -3.52 9.49
C GLU A 112 8.89 -2.83 9.72
N VAL A 113 9.09 -1.68 9.06
CA VAL A 113 10.18 -0.77 9.38
C VAL A 113 9.83 -0.09 10.71
N VAL A 114 10.28 -0.69 11.81
CA VAL A 114 10.24 -0.10 13.15
C VAL A 114 11.43 0.86 13.38
N ASP A 115 12.40 0.91 12.48
CA ASP A 115 13.60 1.76 12.62
C ASP A 115 13.62 2.96 11.64
N ASP A 116 13.95 4.16 12.15
CA ASP A 116 14.04 5.40 11.37
C ASP A 116 14.96 5.20 10.13
N PRO A 117 14.43 5.26 8.89
CA PRO A 117 15.23 5.03 7.69
C PRO A 117 16.06 6.25 7.27
N THR A 118 15.90 7.39 7.97
CA THR A 118 16.65 8.63 7.70
C THR A 118 18.18 8.44 7.60
N PRO A 119 18.85 7.55 8.37
CA PRO A 119 20.29 7.31 8.25
C PRO A 119 20.71 6.66 6.92
N HIS A 120 19.79 5.96 6.25
CA HIS A 120 20.07 5.14 5.07
C HIS A 120 19.76 5.85 3.74
N LEU A 121 19.19 7.06 3.78
CA LEU A 121 18.89 7.83 2.59
C LEU A 121 20.18 8.35 1.93
N ALA A 122 20.19 8.37 0.59
CA ALA A 122 21.29 8.91 -0.17
C ALA A 122 21.55 10.38 0.19
N TRP A 123 22.83 10.74 0.29
CA TRP A 123 23.26 12.13 0.53
C TRP A 123 22.61 13.10 -0.49
N PRO A 124 22.06 14.27 -0.08
CA PRO A 124 22.17 14.93 1.22
C PRO A 124 20.91 14.83 2.11
N VAL A 125 19.97 13.94 1.77
CA VAL A 125 18.64 13.88 2.41
C VAL A 125 18.69 13.74 3.94
N PRO A 126 19.57 12.91 4.54
CA PRO A 126 19.67 12.81 6.00
C PRO A 126 20.04 14.13 6.70
N PHE A 127 20.86 14.96 6.06
CA PHE A 127 21.32 16.24 6.60
C PHE A 127 20.19 17.27 6.63
N VAL A 128 19.41 17.36 5.54
CA VAL A 128 18.27 18.28 5.45
C VAL A 128 17.18 17.86 6.44
N ALA A 129 16.88 16.56 6.53
CA ALA A 129 15.90 16.02 7.48
C ALA A 129 16.27 16.36 8.94
N ARG A 130 17.55 16.23 9.32
CA ARG A 130 18.04 16.59 10.67
C ARG A 130 17.95 18.09 10.95
N ARG A 131 18.13 18.93 9.94
CA ARG A 131 18.03 20.40 10.06
C ARG A 131 16.57 20.85 10.22
N MET A 132 15.63 20.16 9.57
CA MET A 132 14.19 20.47 9.61
C MET A 132 13.47 19.87 10.84
N ALA A 133 13.94 18.74 11.36
CA ALA A 133 13.27 18.01 12.45
C ALA A 133 13.55 18.55 13.87
N GLY A 134 14.53 19.45 14.05
CA GLY A 134 14.95 19.92 15.38
C GLY A 134 15.72 18.85 16.18
N PRO A 135 16.25 19.19 17.38
CA PRO A 135 17.07 18.25 18.17
C PRO A 135 16.21 17.08 18.66
N VAL A 136 16.60 15.85 18.30
CA VAL A 136 16.01 14.62 18.82
C VAL A 136 16.62 14.36 20.21
N GLU A 137 15.78 14.34 21.24
CA GLU A 137 16.18 13.92 22.58
C GLU A 137 16.51 12.41 22.55
N PRO A 138 17.66 11.97 23.10
CA PRO A 138 18.04 10.57 23.03
C PRO A 138 17.07 9.71 23.86
N SER A 139 16.29 8.88 23.17
CA SER A 139 15.53 7.79 23.79
C SER A 139 16.50 6.89 24.55
N LYS A 140 16.23 6.69 25.84
CA LYS A 140 17.07 5.91 26.75
C LYS A 140 17.20 4.49 26.19
N ALA A 141 18.42 4.14 25.79
CA ALA A 141 18.81 2.76 25.54
C ALA A 141 18.46 1.91 26.77
N LYS A 142 17.54 0.96 26.59
CA LYS A 142 17.25 -0.06 27.60
C LYS A 142 18.45 -1.02 27.61
N ALA A 143 19.35 -0.82 28.56
CA ALA A 143 20.37 -1.79 28.93
C ALA A 143 19.84 -2.66 30.09
N SER A 144 19.43 -3.89 29.78
CA SER A 144 19.53 -5.12 30.60
C SER A 144 18.67 -6.20 29.98
#